data_AF-A0A7G8BY84-F1
#
_entry.id   AF-A0A7G8BY84-F1
#
_cell.length_a   1.000
_cell.length_b   1.000
_cell.length_c   1.000
_cell.angle_alpha   90.00
_cell.angle_beta   90.00
_cell.angle_gamma   90.00
#
_symmetry.space_group_name_H-M   'P 1'
#
loop_
_entity.id
_entity.type
_entity.pdbx_description
1 polymer ?
#
loop_
_entity_poly.entity_id
_entity_poly.type
_entity_poly.pdbx_seq_one_letter_code
_entity_poly.pdbx_strand_id
1 'polypeptide(L)'
;MGAYYTSKPFTKPPIRYHRVLMNFQSYTGIWSVHFIDANCRTPIGKKTRYIDFVSIEELRYFVKRCNPDAEQLEEFEHDIRAWGRGSIYVNLTDEQYRRLG
;
A
#
# COMPACT_ATOMS: atom_id res chain seq x y z
N MET A 1 22.72 -44.80 -24.49
CA MET A 1 22.95 -43.80 -23.43
C MET A 1 21.94 -42.68 -23.61
N GLY A 2 20.94 -42.59 -22.72
CA GLY A 2 19.91 -41.54 -22.77
C GLY A 2 20.37 -40.30 -22.01
N ALA A 3 20.23 -39.13 -22.61
CA ALA A 3 20.47 -37.86 -21.94
C ALA A 3 19.27 -37.53 -21.06
N TYR A 4 19.46 -37.50 -19.75
CA TYR A 4 18.45 -37.00 -18.81
C TYR A 4 18.39 -35.47 -18.93
N TYR A 5 17.29 -34.94 -19.46
CA TYR A 5 16.99 -33.52 -19.38
C TYR A 5 16.62 -33.17 -17.94
N THR A 6 17.50 -32.46 -17.23
CA THR A 6 17.18 -31.84 -15.94
C THR A 6 16.40 -30.55 -16.20
N SER A 7 15.07 -30.59 -16.03
CA SER A 7 14.26 -29.37 -16.01
C SER A 7 14.69 -28.50 -14.82
N LYS A 8 15.07 -27.24 -15.07
CA LYS A 8 15.31 -26.28 -13.98
C LYS A 8 14.04 -26.14 -13.13
N PRO A 9 14.13 -26.08 -11.79
CA PRO A 9 12.96 -25.92 -10.94
C PRO A 9 12.27 -24.59 -11.27
N PHE A 10 10.94 -24.62 -11.35
CA PHE A 10 10.12 -23.42 -11.50
C PHE A 10 10.31 -22.55 -10.25
N THR A 11 11.12 -21.50 -10.38
CA THR A 11 11.27 -20.49 -9.34
C THR A 11 10.18 -19.45 -9.56
N LYS A 12 9.37 -19.19 -8.53
CA LYS A 12 8.38 -18.11 -8.57
C LYS A 12 9.13 -16.81 -8.87
N PRO A 13 8.66 -15.97 -9.81
CA PRO A 13 9.33 -14.70 -10.09
C PRO A 13 9.43 -13.88 -8.80
N PRO A 14 10.52 -13.09 -8.65
CA PRO A 14 10.69 -12.25 -7.47
C PRO A 14 9.50 -11.30 -7.32
N ILE A 15 9.01 -11.15 -6.08
CA ILE A 15 7.95 -10.19 -5.78
C ILE A 15 8.52 -8.80 -6.05
N ARG A 16 7.87 -8.06 -6.95
CA ARG A 16 8.15 -6.65 -7.20
C ARG A 16 7.26 -5.80 -6.30
N TYR A 17 7.85 -4.74 -5.79
CA TYR A 17 7.19 -3.77 -4.95
C TYR A 17 7.17 -2.40 -5.63
N HIS A 18 6.03 -1.74 -5.55
CA HIS A 18 5.80 -0.37 -5.95
C HIS A 18 5.76 0.50 -4.69
N ARG A 19 6.78 1.34 -4.51
CA ARG A 19 6.76 2.37 -3.47
C ARG A 19 5.76 3.44 -3.87
N VAL A 20 4.78 3.71 -3.02
CA VAL A 20 3.73 4.71 -3.27
C VAL A 20 3.50 5.52 -2.01
N LEU A 21 3.06 6.76 -2.16
CA LEU A 21 2.62 7.58 -1.05
C LEU A 21 1.14 7.29 -0.78
N MET A 22 0.83 6.83 0.44
CA MET A 22 -0.52 6.68 0.94
C MET A 22 -0.88 7.92 1.73
N ASN A 23 -1.93 8.64 1.30
CA ASN A 23 -2.50 9.74 2.07
C ASN A 23 -3.78 9.27 2.75
N PHE A 24 -3.96 9.64 4.01
CA PHE A 24 -5.13 9.29 4.81
C PHE A 24 -5.63 10.51 5.59
N GLN A 25 -6.94 10.62 5.73
CA GLN A 25 -7.56 11.69 6.53
C GLN A 25 -8.90 11.25 7.09
N SER A 26 -9.22 11.74 8.29
CA SER A 26 -10.54 11.58 8.88
C SER A 26 -11.42 12.79 8.55
N TYR A 27 -12.62 12.53 8.06
CA TYR A 27 -13.67 13.53 7.91
C TYR A 27 -15.00 12.96 8.40
N THR A 28 -15.66 13.66 9.33
CA THR A 28 -16.96 13.23 9.90
C THR A 28 -16.99 11.79 10.43
N GLY A 29 -15.86 11.30 10.96
CA GLY A 29 -15.74 9.94 11.50
C GLY A 29 -15.42 8.85 10.47
N ILE A 30 -15.29 9.20 9.18
CA ILE A 30 -14.87 8.31 8.10
C ILE A 30 -13.39 8.56 7.81
N TRP A 31 -12.61 7.49 7.63
CA TRP A 31 -11.22 7.55 7.19
C TRP A 31 -11.13 7.30 5.70
N SER A 32 -10.70 8.30 4.93
CA SER A 32 -10.50 8.16 3.49
C SER A 32 -9.01 8.02 3.17
N VAL A 33 -8.69 7.02 2.36
CA VAL A 33 -7.33 6.75 1.88
C VAL A 33 -7.26 6.90 0.37
N HIS A 34 -6.22 7.55 -0.13
CA HIS A 34 -5.88 7.51 -1.56
C HIS A 34 -4.37 7.36 -1.74
N PHE A 35 -3.98 6.96 -2.96
CA PHE A 35 -2.60 6.67 -3.30
C PHE A 35 -2.07 7.61 -4.36
N ILE A 36 -0.83 8.03 -4.20
CA ILE A 36 -0.07 8.85 -5.12
C ILE A 36 1.21 8.09 -5.45
N ASP A 37 1.61 8.11 -6.72
CA ASP A 37 2.84 7.48 -7.18
C ASP A 37 4.07 8.10 -6.48
N ALA A 38 5.21 7.42 -6.54
CA ALA A 38 6.47 7.83 -5.89
C ALA A 38 6.96 9.23 -6.30
N ASN A 39 6.44 9.77 -7.42
CA ASN A 39 6.70 11.14 -7.87
C ASN A 39 5.91 12.22 -7.11
N CYS A 40 5.05 11.84 -6.16
CA CYS A 40 4.18 12.71 -5.35
C CYS A 40 3.25 13.62 -6.16
N ARG A 41 3.06 13.33 -7.45
CA ARG A 41 2.29 14.17 -8.39
C ARG A 41 1.18 13.41 -9.09
N THR A 42 1.34 12.11 -9.28
CA THR A 42 0.43 11.29 -10.08
C THR A 42 -0.48 10.49 -9.16
N PRO A 43 -1.78 10.84 -9.03
CA PRO A 43 -2.73 9.99 -8.32
C PRO A 43 -2.80 8.61 -8.98
N ILE A 44 -2.82 7.55 -8.18
CA ILE A 44 -2.99 6.18 -8.67
C ILE A 44 -4.48 5.84 -8.64
N GLY A 45 -5.01 5.38 -9.77
CA GLY A 45 -6.42 5.07 -9.94
C GLY A 45 -7.24 6.25 -10.47
N LYS A 46 -8.57 6.08 -10.52
CA LYS A 46 -9.48 7.18 -10.90
C LYS A 46 -9.39 8.29 -9.85
N LYS A 47 -9.52 9.56 -10.26
CA LYS A 47 -9.48 10.75 -9.37
C LYS A 47 -10.44 10.69 -8.16
N THR A 48 -11.43 9.79 -8.19
CA THR A 48 -12.43 9.57 -7.14
C THR A 48 -12.20 8.31 -6.31
N ARG A 49 -11.10 7.56 -6.51
CA ARG A 49 -10.88 6.27 -5.85
C ARG A 49 -10.29 6.48 -4.46
N TYR A 50 -11.11 7.01 -3.56
CA TYR A 50 -10.87 6.93 -2.13
C TYR A 50 -11.30 5.53 -1.64
N ILE A 51 -10.53 4.98 -0.71
CA ILE A 51 -10.90 3.79 0.04
C ILE A 51 -11.31 4.27 1.42
N ASP A 52 -12.57 4.06 1.76
CA ASP A 52 -13.15 4.55 3.00
C ASP A 52 -13.23 3.45 4.05
N PHE A 53 -12.92 3.80 5.29
CA PHE A 53 -13.03 2.95 6.47
C PHE A 53 -13.86 3.65 7.53
N VAL A 54 -14.75 2.89 8.19
CA VAL A 54 -15.62 3.43 9.25
C VAL A 54 -14.97 3.36 10.63
N SER A 55 -13.83 2.68 10.74
CA SER A 55 -13.06 2.57 11.97
C SER A 55 -11.55 2.70 11.74
N ILE A 56 -10.86 3.21 12.76
CA ILE A 56 -9.40 3.29 12.78
C ILE A 56 -8.74 1.90 12.75
N GLU A 57 -9.38 0.87 13.29
CA GLU A 57 -8.83 -0.49 13.32
C GLU A 57 -8.83 -1.14 11.93
N GLU A 58 -9.86 -0.89 11.12
CA GLU A 58 -9.88 -1.32 9.72
C GLU A 58 -8.78 -0.61 8.91
N LEU A 59 -8.59 0.70 9.14
CA LEU A 59 -7.50 1.45 8.54
C LEU A 59 -6.14 0.87 8.95
N ARG A 60 -5.91 0.60 10.25
CA ARG A 60 -4.67 -0.04 10.75
C ARG A 60 -4.40 -1.38 10.09
N TYR A 61 -5.42 -2.22 9.96
CA TYR A 61 -5.31 -3.51 9.29
C TYR A 61 -4.96 -3.34 7.81
N PHE A 62 -5.59 -2.37 7.13
CA PHE A 62 -5.29 -2.04 5.74
C PHE A 62 -3.86 -1.54 5.54
N VAL A 63 -3.38 -0.62 6.39
CA VAL A 63 -2.02 -0.09 6.33
C VAL A 63 -0.99 -1.20 6.48
N LYS A 64 -1.15 -2.11 7.45
CA LYS A 64 -0.25 -3.26 7.61
C LYS A 64 -0.16 -4.14 6.35
N ARG A 65 -1.28 -4.31 5.62
CA ARG A 65 -1.30 -5.07 4.36
C ARG A 65 -0.62 -4.35 3.21
N CYS A 66 -0.41 -3.04 3.31
CA CYS A 66 0.33 -2.26 2.33
C CYS A 66 1.85 -2.33 2.54
N ASN A 67 2.33 -3.11 3.51
CA ASN A 67 3.75 -3.38 3.77
C ASN A 67 4.60 -2.10 4.01
N PRO A 68 4.21 -1.24 4.97
CA PRO A 68 5.09 -0.19 5.49
C PRO A 68 6.28 -0.83 6.22
N ASP A 69 7.37 -0.09 6.34
CA ASP A 69 8.42 -0.42 7.29
C ASP A 69 8.04 0.05 8.72
N ALA A 70 8.92 -0.21 9.70
CA ALA A 70 8.67 0.13 11.10
C ALA A 70 8.54 1.64 11.34
N GLU A 71 9.39 2.45 10.68
CA GLU A 71 9.39 3.90 10.81
C GLU A 71 8.09 4.49 10.25
N GLN A 72 7.66 4.00 9.07
CA GLN A 72 6.41 4.41 8.45
C GLN A 72 5.18 4.01 9.27
N LEU A 73 5.23 2.88 9.99
CA LEU A 73 4.15 2.48 10.89
C LEU A 73 4.10 3.36 12.15
N GLU A 74 5.24 3.76 12.69
CA GLU A 74 5.33 4.70 13.81
C GLU A 74 4.83 6.10 13.41
N GLU A 75 5.23 6.58 12.23
CA GLU A 75 4.78 7.85 11.64
C GLU A 75 3.25 7.84 11.46
N PHE A 76 2.70 6.78 10.87
CA PHE A 76 1.25 6.60 10.73
C PHE A 76 0.50 6.69 12.06
N GLU A 77 0.98 6.00 13.09
CA GLU A 77 0.37 6.00 14.41
C GLU A 77 0.49 7.38 15.10
N HIS A 78 1.58 8.09 14.86
CA HIS A 78 1.74 9.49 15.30
C HIS A 78 0.72 10.41 14.63
N ASP A 79 0.65 10.40 13.30
CA ASP A 79 -0.18 11.28 12.47
C ASP A 79 -1.67 11.14 12.78
N ILE A 80 -2.15 9.90 12.95
CA ILE A 80 -3.54 9.67 13.35
C ILE A 80 -3.83 10.30 14.71
N ARG A 81 -2.96 10.09 15.71
CA ARG A 81 -3.18 10.63 17.06
C ARG A 81 -3.07 12.15 17.11
N ALA A 82 -2.11 12.71 16.38
CA ALA A 82 -1.80 14.14 16.44
C ALA A 82 -2.78 14.97 15.61
N TRP A 83 -3.15 14.51 14.42
CA TRP A 83 -3.81 15.35 13.42
C TRP A 83 -5.05 14.72 12.78
N GLY A 84 -5.30 13.42 12.99
CA GLY A 84 -6.39 12.72 12.32
C GLY A 84 -6.22 12.63 10.80
N ARG A 85 -4.98 12.83 10.30
CA ARG A 85 -4.61 12.81 8.89
C ARG A 85 -3.10 12.72 8.76
N GLY A 86 -2.61 12.27 7.61
CA GLY A 86 -1.19 12.13 7.38
C GLY A 86 -0.86 11.53 6.01
N SER A 87 0.42 11.24 5.81
CA SER A 87 0.89 10.54 4.62
C SER A 87 2.12 9.73 4.92
N ILE A 88 2.15 8.48 4.47
CA ILE A 88 3.29 7.56 4.65
C ILE A 88 3.61 6.87 3.33
N TYR A 89 4.86 6.46 3.15
CA TYR A 89 5.24 5.55 2.09
C TYR A 89 4.90 4.10 2.45
N VAL A 90 4.37 3.38 1.48
CA VAL A 90 4.08 1.94 1.57
C VAL A 90 4.58 1.20 0.35
N ASN A 91 4.72 -0.13 0.44
CA ASN A 91 5.30 -0.96 -0.60
C ASN A 91 4.27 -1.98 -1.11
N LEU A 92 3.54 -1.62 -2.17
CA LEU A 92 2.51 -2.48 -2.73
C LEU A 92 3.12 -3.55 -3.64
N THR A 93 2.63 -4.78 -3.58
CA THR A 93 2.95 -5.79 -4.60
C THR A 93 2.38 -5.38 -5.97
N ASP A 94 2.93 -5.91 -7.06
CA ASP A 94 2.37 -5.73 -8.42
C ASP A 94 0.86 -6.02 -8.51
N GLU A 95 0.37 -6.98 -7.72
CA GLU A 95 -1.06 -7.29 -7.67
C GLU A 95 -1.85 -6.18 -6.97
N GLN A 96 -1.39 -5.72 -5.81
CA GLN A 96 -2.05 -4.64 -5.07
C GLN A 96 -2.04 -3.34 -5.88
N TYR A 97 -0.90 -3.00 -6.48
CA TYR A 97 -0.76 -1.80 -7.31
C TYR A 97 -1.74 -1.81 -8.49
N ARG A 98 -1.87 -2.95 -9.19
CA ARG A 98 -2.83 -3.11 -10.29
C ARG A 98 -4.29 -2.97 -9.85
N ARG A 99 -4.65 -3.41 -8.62
CA ARG A 99 -6.00 -3.25 -8.07
C ARG A 99 -6.36 -1.79 -7.77
N LEU A 100 -5.40 -0.88 -7.75
CA LEU A 100 -5.67 0.56 -7.61
C LEU A 100 -6.03 1.23 -8.95
N GLY A 101 -5.63 0.65 -10.08
CA GLY A 101 -6.04 1.03 -11.45
C GLY A 101 -7.43 0.54 -11.83
#